data_AF-A0A920LT92-F1
#
_entry.id   AF-A0A920LT92-F1
#
_cell.length_a   1.000
_cell.length_b   1.000
_cell.length_c   1.000
_cell.angle_alpha   90.00
_cell.angle_beta   90.00
_cell.angle_gamma   90.00
#
_symmetry.space_group_name_H-M   'P 1'
#
loop_
_entity.id
_entity.type
_entity.pdbx_description
1 polymer ?
#
loop_
_entity_poly.entity_id
_entity_poly.type
_entity_poly.pdbx_seq_one_letter_code
_entity_poly.pdbx_strand_id
1 'polypeptide(L)'
;MKSPSILSIQSSVVSGRVGNTVAVPIHTLFGHETLCINSVVLAAHPGIINASKFVMPTGQMDCLLRELEKVKSANNIDAIHTGILVTRDKSMSYANM
;
A
#
# COMPACT_ATOMS: atom_id res chain seq x y z
N MET A 1 -5.42 15.70 -22.12
CA MET A 1 -4.28 14.82 -21.77
C MET A 1 -4.75 13.88 -20.66
N LYS A 2 -4.38 12.60 -20.69
CA LYS A 2 -4.71 11.66 -19.61
C LYS A 2 -3.89 12.01 -18.35
N SER A 3 -4.49 11.95 -17.17
CA SER A 3 -3.74 12.03 -15.90
C SER A 3 -2.79 10.84 -15.76
N PRO A 4 -1.51 11.04 -15.41
CA PRO A 4 -0.61 9.92 -15.15
C PRO A 4 -1.12 9.08 -13.98
N SER A 5 -1.00 7.76 -14.08
CA SER A 5 -1.43 6.81 -13.04
C SER A 5 -0.22 6.20 -12.33
N ILE A 6 -0.25 6.21 -11.00
CA ILE A 6 0.82 5.66 -10.15
C ILE A 6 0.27 4.49 -9.34
N LEU A 7 0.94 3.34 -9.38
CA LEU A 7 0.71 2.25 -8.43
C LEU A 7 1.61 2.45 -7.21
N SER A 8 1.01 2.78 -6.06
CA SER A 8 1.72 3.02 -4.81
C SER A 8 1.62 1.82 -3.86
N ILE A 9 2.73 1.14 -3.60
CA ILE A 9 2.81 -0.05 -2.73
C ILE A 9 3.69 0.26 -1.51
N GLN A 10 3.06 0.60 -0.38
CA GLN A 10 3.74 1.12 0.81
C GLN A 10 3.02 0.71 2.10
N SER A 11 3.55 1.09 3.26
CA SER A 11 2.80 1.04 4.53
C SER A 11 1.72 2.13 4.58
N SER A 12 0.78 2.00 5.52
CA SER A 12 -0.21 3.02 5.84
C SER A 12 -0.50 3.05 7.34
N VAL A 13 -0.94 4.21 7.84
CA VAL A 13 -1.35 4.42 9.23
C VAL A 13 -2.78 4.95 9.31
N VAL A 14 -3.47 4.73 10.41
CA VAL A 14 -4.77 5.39 10.67
C VAL A 14 -4.56 6.83 11.11
N SER A 15 -3.58 7.07 12.00
CA SER A 15 -3.19 8.38 12.50
C SER A 15 -1.70 8.63 12.25
N GLY A 16 -1.40 9.68 11.50
CA GLY A 16 -0.03 10.08 11.20
C GLY A 16 0.17 10.39 9.71
N ARG A 17 1.44 10.61 9.36
CA ARG A 17 1.85 11.06 8.02
C ARG A 17 3.02 10.22 7.51
N VAL A 18 2.76 8.98 7.14
CA VAL A 18 3.77 8.06 6.57
C VAL A 18 3.18 7.16 5.48
N GLY A 19 4.04 6.71 4.55
CA GLY A 19 3.66 5.82 3.47
C GLY A 19 2.48 6.36 2.65
N ASN A 20 1.49 5.49 2.36
CA ASN A 20 0.35 5.84 1.52
C ASN A 20 -0.59 6.90 2.11
N THR A 21 -0.57 7.15 3.43
CA THR A 21 -1.31 8.28 4.02
C THR A 21 -0.78 9.65 3.58
N VAL A 22 0.46 9.70 3.09
CA VAL A 22 1.11 10.92 2.57
C VAL A 22 1.24 10.86 1.06
N ALA A 23 1.67 9.71 0.51
CA ALA A 23 1.89 9.57 -0.92
C ALA A 23 0.62 9.84 -1.73
N VAL A 24 -0.53 9.25 -1.34
CA VAL A 24 -1.79 9.38 -2.10
C VAL A 24 -2.28 10.83 -2.16
N PRO A 25 -2.36 11.60 -1.04
CA PRO A 25 -2.72 13.02 -1.11
C PRO A 25 -1.74 13.86 -1.95
N ILE A 26 -0.44 13.58 -1.89
CA ILE A 26 0.56 14.31 -2.67
C ILE A 26 0.40 14.03 -4.17
N HIS A 27 0.28 12.76 -4.56
CA HIS A 27 0.03 12.40 -5.96
C HIS A 27 -1.24 13.08 -6.48
N THR A 28 -2.30 13.06 -5.68
CA THR A 28 -3.58 13.72 -5.99
C THR A 28 -3.41 15.23 -6.17
N LEU A 29 -2.64 15.87 -5.29
CA LEU A 29 -2.32 17.31 -5.39
C LEU A 29 -1.63 17.67 -6.72
N PHE A 30 -0.81 16.78 -7.26
CA PHE A 30 -0.14 16.94 -8.56
C PHE A 30 -0.96 16.42 -9.75
N GLY A 31 -2.22 16.04 -9.54
CA GLY A 31 -3.13 15.62 -10.61
C GLY A 31 -2.90 14.19 -11.12
N HIS A 32 -2.19 13.37 -10.36
CA HIS A 32 -1.98 11.96 -10.68
C HIS A 32 -3.11 11.10 -10.12
N GLU A 33 -3.61 10.15 -10.93
CA GLU A 33 -4.41 9.05 -10.43
C GLU A 33 -3.50 8.12 -9.60
N THR A 34 -3.97 7.63 -8.46
CA THR A 34 -3.18 6.71 -7.64
C THR A 34 -3.98 5.45 -7.30
N LEU A 35 -3.46 4.31 -7.77
CA LEU A 35 -3.87 2.99 -7.34
C LEU A 35 -3.04 2.63 -6.11
N CYS A 36 -3.69 2.20 -5.04
CA CYS A 36 -3.04 2.09 -3.73
C CYS A 36 -3.12 0.65 -3.20
N ILE A 37 -1.97 0.12 -2.78
CA ILE A 37 -1.87 -1.15 -2.09
C ILE A 37 -1.07 -0.95 -0.80
N ASN A 38 -1.68 -1.26 0.34
CA ASN A 38 -1.05 -1.13 1.66
C ASN A 38 -0.41 -2.46 2.08
N SER A 39 0.93 -2.53 2.11
CA SER A 39 1.67 -3.72 2.56
C SER A 39 1.42 -4.02 4.05
N VAL A 40 1.24 -2.97 4.84
CA VAL A 40 0.84 -3.04 6.24
C VAL A 40 -0.01 -1.84 6.61
N VAL A 41 -1.03 -2.06 7.45
CA VAL A 41 -1.81 -0.99 8.10
C VAL A 41 -1.57 -1.03 9.60
N LEU A 42 -1.22 0.12 10.15
CA LEU A 42 -0.94 0.35 11.57
C LEU A 42 -1.89 1.43 12.13
N ALA A 43 -2.12 1.46 13.44
CA ALA A 43 -2.87 2.56 14.04
C ALA A 43 -2.09 3.89 13.98
N ALA A 44 -0.77 3.86 14.21
CA ALA A 44 0.14 5.00 14.09
C ALA A 44 1.56 4.53 13.77
N HIS A 45 2.52 5.45 13.66
CA HIS A 45 3.92 5.11 13.41
C HIS A 45 4.49 4.21 14.54
N PRO A 46 5.28 3.16 14.25
CA PRO A 46 5.78 2.23 15.27
C PRO A 46 6.63 2.86 16.37
N GLY A 47 7.28 3.99 16.08
CA GLY A 47 8.00 4.77 17.10
C GLY A 47 7.10 5.45 18.15
N ILE A 48 5.76 5.42 17.98
CA ILE A 48 4.79 6.03 18.88
C ILE A 48 4.10 4.97 19.74
N ILE A 49 3.76 3.81 19.16
CA ILE A 49 3.02 2.74 19.83
C ILE A 49 3.53 1.36 19.39
N ASN A 50 3.54 0.41 20.32
CA ASN A 50 3.58 -1.02 19.98
C ASN A 50 2.16 -1.42 19.55
N ALA A 51 1.91 -1.41 18.24
CA ALA A 51 0.57 -1.63 17.70
C ALA A 51 0.42 -2.97 17.01
N SER A 52 -0.75 -3.58 17.22
CA SER A 52 -1.31 -4.58 16.32
C SER A 52 -1.31 -4.04 14.89
N LYS A 53 -0.93 -4.91 13.95
CA LYS A 53 -0.72 -4.57 12.54
C LYS A 53 -1.51 -5.50 11.65
N PHE A 54 -2.13 -4.94 10.62
CA PHE A 54 -2.66 -5.72 9.51
C PHE A 54 -1.58 -5.81 8.44
N VAL A 55 -0.81 -6.91 8.45
CA VAL A 55 0.17 -7.19 7.40
C VAL A 55 -0.51 -7.93 6.27
N MET A 56 -0.31 -7.46 5.04
CA MET A 56 -0.85 -8.14 3.87
C MET A 56 -0.12 -9.47 3.63
N PRO A 57 -0.86 -10.60 3.58
CA PRO A 57 -0.27 -11.87 3.18
C PRO A 57 0.24 -11.82 1.74
N THR A 58 1.39 -12.43 1.45
CA THR A 58 1.99 -12.41 0.11
C THR A 58 1.02 -12.94 -0.95
N GLY A 59 0.35 -14.06 -0.70
CA GLY A 59 -0.62 -14.61 -1.64
C GLY A 59 -1.82 -13.70 -1.90
N GLN A 60 -2.21 -12.85 -0.94
CA GLN A 60 -3.28 -11.86 -1.14
C GLN A 60 -2.81 -10.65 -1.96
N MET A 61 -1.55 -10.20 -1.74
CA MET A 61 -0.91 -9.21 -2.60
C MET A 61 -0.87 -9.69 -4.06
N ASP A 62 -0.41 -10.91 -4.29
CA ASP A 62 -0.33 -11.50 -5.63
C ASP A 62 -1.70 -11.59 -6.28
N CYS A 63 -2.73 -12.02 -5.54
CA CYS A 63 -4.11 -12.02 -6.03
C CYS A 63 -4.59 -10.60 -6.40
N LEU A 64 -4.36 -9.61 -5.55
CA LEU A 64 -4.77 -8.22 -5.83
C LEU A 64 -4.09 -7.67 -7.08
N LEU A 65 -2.79 -7.92 -7.26
CA LEU A 65 -2.06 -7.48 -8.45
C LEU A 65 -2.62 -8.13 -9.73
N ARG A 66 -2.92 -9.44 -9.69
CA ARG A 66 -3.53 -10.16 -10.83
C ARG A 66 -4.95 -9.71 -11.14
N GLU A 67 -5.75 -9.42 -10.13
CA GLU A 67 -7.10 -8.87 -10.36
C GLU A 67 -7.03 -7.43 -10.87
N LEU A 68 -6.04 -6.65 -10.42
CA LEU A 68 -5.80 -5.29 -10.89
C LEU A 68 -5.50 -5.25 -12.38
N GLU A 69 -4.74 -6.22 -12.93
CA GLU A 69 -4.49 -6.36 -14.37
C GLU A 69 -5.78 -6.45 -15.21
N LYS A 70 -6.91 -6.85 -14.62
CA LYS A 70 -8.20 -6.97 -15.31
C LYS A 70 -9.01 -5.67 -15.30
N VAL A 71 -8.63 -4.71 -14.46
CA VAL A 71 -9.34 -3.43 -14.32
C VAL A 71 -8.88 -2.48 -15.43
N LYS A 72 -9.80 -2.04 -16.29
CA LYS A 72 -9.49 -1.19 -17.46
C LYS A 72 -8.72 0.10 -17.12
N SER A 73 -8.94 0.70 -15.94
CA SER A 73 -8.18 1.88 -15.48
C SER A 73 -6.73 1.55 -15.10
N ALA A 74 -6.40 0.30 -14.78
CA ALA A 74 -5.05 -0.16 -14.46
C ALA A 74 -4.21 -0.51 -15.71
N ASN A 75 -4.79 -0.53 -16.91
CA ASN A 75 -4.09 -0.89 -18.15
C ASN A 75 -3.03 0.12 -18.61
N ASN A 76 -2.85 1.23 -17.88
CA ASN A 76 -1.83 2.24 -18.16
C ASN A 76 -1.31 2.83 -16.85
N ILE A 77 -0.69 1.99 -16.01
CA ILE A 77 0.14 2.45 -14.89
C ILE A 77 1.42 3.04 -15.50
N ASP A 78 1.64 4.32 -15.28
CA ASP A 78 2.76 5.08 -15.84
C ASP A 78 4.01 4.97 -14.94
N ALA A 79 3.82 4.72 -13.63
CA ALA A 79 4.91 4.50 -12.67
C ALA A 79 4.49 3.63 -11.48
N ILE A 80 5.48 2.96 -10.86
CA ILE A 80 5.31 2.24 -9.59
C ILE A 80 6.15 2.94 -8.51
N HIS A 81 5.53 3.27 -7.39
CA HIS A 81 6.18 3.90 -6.24
C HIS A 81 6.13 2.96 -5.03
N THR A 82 7.27 2.33 -4.71
CA THR A 82 7.38 1.39 -3.59
C THR A 82 8.01 2.04 -2.36
N GLY A 83 7.58 1.59 -1.19
CA GLY A 83 8.09 2.02 0.11
C GLY A 83 8.30 0.82 1.03
N ILE A 84 8.00 0.96 2.33
CA ILE A 84 8.07 -0.17 3.26
C ILE A 84 7.20 -1.33 2.76
N LEU A 85 7.83 -2.48 2.59
CA LEU A 85 7.20 -3.75 2.24
C LEU A 85 7.31 -4.68 3.43
N VAL A 86 6.21 -4.88 4.13
CA VAL A 86 6.09 -5.97 5.10
C VAL A 86 5.20 -7.00 4.47
N THR A 87 5.74 -8.19 4.24
CA THR A 87 4.95 -9.33 3.80
C THR A 87 4.91 -10.35 4.92
N ARG A 88 3.81 -11.10 5.00
CA ARG A 88 3.72 -12.27 5.86
C ARG A 88 3.46 -13.48 5.00
N ASP A 89 4.40 -14.41 4.99
CA ASP A 89 4.15 -15.74 4.47
C ASP A 89 3.34 -16.53 5.51
N LYS A 90 2.39 -17.35 5.04
CA LYS A 90 1.52 -18.17 5.91
C LYS A 90 2.32 -19.15 6.78
N SER A 91 3.58 -19.39 6.43
CA SER A 91 4.51 -20.29 7.12
C SER A 91 5.00 -19.79 8.48
N MET A 92 4.77 -18.53 8.86
CA MET A 92 5.13 -18.04 10.19
C MET A 92 3.94 -17.53 11.01
N SER A 93 3.52 -18.40 11.92
CA SER A 93 2.81 -18.03 13.14
C SER A 93 3.81 -17.38 14.11
N TYR A 94 3.68 -16.08 14.36
CA TYR A 94 4.06 -15.56 15.66
C TYR A 94 2.79 -15.18 16.41
N ALA A 95 2.57 -15.92 17.48
CA ALA A 95 1.73 -15.52 18.59
C ALA A 95 2.31 -14.24 19.22
N ASN A 96 1.41 -13.32 19.58
CA ASN A 96 1.58 -12.18 20.49
C ASN A 96 2.68 -11.15 20.18
N MET A 97 2.23 -9.93 19.89
CA MET A 97 2.73 -8.71 20.55
C MET A 97 1.66 -7.63 20.51
#